data_AF-A0A0H3LWJ5-F1
#
_entry.id   AF-A0A0H3LWJ5-F1
#
_cell.length_a   1.000
_cell.length_b   1.000
_cell.length_c   1.000
_cell.angle_alpha   90.00
_cell.angle_beta   90.00
_cell.angle_gamma   90.00
#
_symmetry.space_group_name_H-M   'P 1'
#
loop_
_entity.id
_entity.type
_entity.pdbx_description
1 polymer ?
#
loop_
_entity_poly.entity_id
_entity_poly.type
_entity_poly.pdbx_seq_one_letter_code
_entity_poly.pdbx_strand_id
1 'polypeptide(L)'
;MADERCLSLRRRNRPKGALNKTTKQFNEALLTAAEQAGYHYGEDGLVSYLQYHALNNPVPFFSLLAKILPLQVTGEDGSNVKTVSRVEIVPVVSKDTVPEDRGS
;
A
#
# COMPACT_ATOMS: atom_id res chain seq x y z
N MET A 1 4.93 -55.86 3.39
CA MET A 1 5.50 -54.92 4.38
C MET A 1 5.78 -53.62 3.64
N ALA A 2 5.03 -52.57 3.97
CA ALA A 2 5.11 -51.26 3.35
C ALA A 2 6.28 -50.46 3.94
N ASP A 3 7.10 -49.86 3.10
CA ASP A 3 7.97 -48.74 3.51
C ASP A 3 8.04 -47.73 2.36
N GLU A 4 6.86 -47.19 2.01
CA GLU A 4 6.80 -45.93 1.28
C GLU A 4 7.18 -44.83 2.26
N ARG A 5 8.49 -44.54 2.35
CA ARG A 5 9.00 -43.29 2.90
C ARG A 5 8.58 -42.17 1.97
N CYS A 6 7.30 -41.81 2.10
CA CYS A 6 6.74 -40.59 1.56
C CYS A 6 7.52 -39.45 2.21
N LEU A 7 8.57 -39.00 1.53
CA LEU A 7 9.30 -37.78 1.85
C LEU A 7 8.26 -36.67 1.81
N SER A 8 7.70 -36.38 2.98
CA SER A 8 6.79 -35.28 3.19
C SER A 8 7.58 -34.00 2.93
N LEU A 9 7.66 -33.60 1.67
CA LEU A 9 7.90 -32.24 1.24
C LEU A 9 6.67 -31.46 1.66
N ARG A 10 6.52 -31.29 2.98
CA ARG A 10 5.68 -30.28 3.58
C ARG A 10 6.19 -28.98 2.99
N ARG A 11 5.54 -28.51 1.92
CA ARG A 11 5.53 -27.09 1.58
C ARG A 11 4.87 -26.41 2.77
N ARG A 12 5.66 -26.20 3.82
CA ARG A 12 5.30 -25.38 4.97
C ARG A 12 5.14 -23.99 4.37
N ASN A 13 3.89 -23.64 4.11
CA ASN A 13 3.50 -22.36 3.55
C ASN A 13 4.22 -21.27 4.34
N ARG A 14 5.25 -20.68 3.72
CA ARG A 14 5.89 -19.48 4.23
C ARG A 14 4.76 -18.46 4.38
N PRO A 15 4.51 -17.91 5.58
CA PRO A 15 3.41 -16.99 5.76
C PRO A 15 3.55 -15.85 4.76
N LYS A 16 2.45 -15.56 4.06
CA LYS A 16 2.38 -14.51 3.04
C LYS A 16 2.77 -13.20 3.74
N GLY A 17 3.91 -12.61 3.36
CA GLY A 17 4.49 -11.43 4.03
C GLY A 17 5.79 -11.66 4.81
N ALA A 18 6.29 -12.91 4.91
CA ALA A 18 7.58 -13.15 5.55
C ALA A 18 8.74 -12.59 4.70
N LEU A 19 9.19 -11.39 5.04
CA LEU A 19 10.33 -10.71 4.42
C LEU A 19 11.53 -11.66 4.31
N ASN A 20 12.26 -11.61 3.19
CA ASN A 20 13.45 -12.43 3.06
C ASN A 20 14.50 -11.96 4.07
N LYS A 21 14.98 -12.86 4.93
CA LYS A 21 15.95 -12.52 5.99
C LYS A 21 17.21 -11.89 5.40
N THR A 22 17.64 -12.38 4.24
CA THR A 22 18.76 -11.83 3.47
C THR A 22 18.50 -10.40 3.01
N THR A 23 17.30 -10.10 2.48
CA THR A 23 16.91 -8.74 2.08
C THR A 23 16.83 -7.79 3.28
N LYS A 24 16.39 -8.27 4.45
CA LYS A 24 16.37 -7.47 5.68
C LYS A 24 17.79 -7.05 6.09
N GLN A 25 18.70 -8.02 6.19
CA GLN A 25 20.09 -7.78 6.56
C GLN A 25 20.80 -6.84 5.57
N PHE A 26 20.54 -7.03 4.27
CA PHE A 26 21.06 -6.14 3.24
C PHE A 26 20.54 -4.70 3.40
N ASN A 27 19.23 -4.53 3.62
CA ASN A 27 18.63 -3.21 3.83
C ASN A 27 19.18 -2.52 5.09
N GLU A 28 19.38 -3.27 6.18
CA GLU A 28 19.99 -2.76 7.41
C GLU A 28 21.42 -2.28 7.16
N ALA A 29 22.25 -3.11 6.52
CA ALA A 29 23.64 -2.74 6.18
C ALA A 29 23.70 -1.52 5.25
N LEU A 30 22.78 -1.44 4.28
CA LEU A 30 22.67 -0.31 3.36
C LEU A 30 22.31 1.00 4.10
N LEU A 31 21.37 0.94 5.05
CA LEU A 31 20.98 2.11 5.84
C LEU A 31 22.13 2.58 6.75
N THR A 32 22.84 1.65 7.39
CA THR A 32 24.03 1.98 8.20
C THR A 32 25.12 2.63 7.34
N ALA A 33 25.38 2.11 6.14
CA ALA A 33 26.36 2.70 5.23
C ALA A 33 25.95 4.12 4.79
N ALA A 34 24.66 4.34 4.51
CA ALA A 34 24.15 5.67 4.15
C ALA A 34 24.25 6.65 5.32
N GLU A 35 23.96 6.22 6.55
CA GLU A 35 24.12 7.04 7.75
C GLU A 35 25.59 7.43 7.97
N GLN A 36 26.50 6.46 7.86
CA GLN A 36 27.94 6.68 7.94
C GLN A 36 28.44 7.66 6.88
N ALA A 37 27.98 7.51 5.64
CA ALA A 37 28.32 8.42 4.55
C ALA A 37 27.87 9.87 4.86
N GLY A 38 26.75 10.02 5.55
CA GLY A 38 26.23 11.32 5.95
C GLY A 38 27.06 12.06 6.99
N TYR A 39 27.72 11.34 7.91
CA TYR A 39 28.67 11.95 8.86
C TYR A 39 29.89 12.58 8.19
N HIS A 40 30.14 12.32 6.89
CA HIS A 40 31.15 13.06 6.12
C HIS A 40 30.68 14.45 5.65
N TYR A 41 29.38 14.71 5.65
CA TYR A 41 28.77 15.94 5.16
C TYR A 41 28.14 16.80 6.26
N GLY A 42 27.84 16.23 7.42
CA GLY A 42 27.27 16.94 8.57
C GLY A 42 27.19 16.08 9.83
N GLU A 43 26.51 16.55 10.86
CA GLU A 43 26.45 15.88 12.17
C GLU A 43 25.22 14.96 12.32
N ASP A 44 24.24 15.05 11.42
CA ASP A 44 22.96 14.35 11.51
C ASP A 44 22.92 13.03 10.71
N GLY A 45 24.09 12.43 10.43
CA GLY A 45 24.22 11.14 9.75
C GLY A 45 23.37 11.06 8.48
N LEU A 46 22.38 10.15 8.46
CA LEU A 46 21.52 9.90 7.30
C LEU A 46 20.79 11.16 6.80
N VAL A 47 20.43 12.10 7.68
CA VAL A 47 19.79 13.35 7.29
C VAL A 47 20.75 14.21 6.48
N SER A 48 22.00 14.35 6.94
CA SER A 48 23.04 15.08 6.22
C SER A 48 23.36 14.43 4.87
N TYR A 49 23.34 13.10 4.78
CA TYR A 49 23.46 12.37 3.51
C TYR A 49 22.33 12.74 2.53
N LEU A 50 21.08 12.72 2.99
CA LEU A 50 19.92 13.05 2.16
C LEU A 50 19.89 14.53 1.76
N GLN A 51 20.29 15.45 2.65
CA GLN A 51 20.43 16.88 2.35
C GLN A 51 21.49 17.11 1.26
N TYR A 52 22.65 16.45 1.35
CA TYR A 52 23.67 16.51 0.31
C TYR A 52 23.12 16.06 -1.04
N HIS A 53 22.37 14.94 -1.08
CA HIS A 53 21.77 14.45 -2.32
C HIS A 53 20.62 15.31 -2.84
N ALA A 54 19.86 15.98 -1.97
CA ALA A 54 18.83 16.92 -2.39
C ALA A 54 19.39 18.08 -3.23
N LEU A 55 20.60 18.54 -2.89
CA LEU A 55 21.27 19.64 -3.59
C LEU A 55 22.12 19.17 -4.78
N ASN A 56 22.89 18.10 -4.61
CA ASN A 56 23.88 17.67 -5.61
C ASN A 56 23.31 16.67 -6.62
N ASN A 57 22.26 15.93 -6.26
CA ASN A 57 21.66 14.88 -7.08
C ASN A 57 20.13 14.95 -7.03
N PRO A 58 19.53 16.07 -7.51
CA PRO A 58 18.10 16.33 -7.32
C PRO A 58 17.21 15.30 -8.02
N VAL A 59 17.61 14.76 -9.18
CA VAL A 59 16.79 13.80 -9.95
C VAL A 59 16.57 12.49 -9.17
N PRO A 60 17.62 11.80 -8.66
CA PRO A 60 17.42 10.67 -7.74
C PRO A 60 16.63 11.02 -6.49
N PHE A 61 16.87 12.21 -5.90
CA PHE A 61 16.18 12.62 -4.68
C PHE A 61 14.67 12.81 -4.89
N PHE A 62 14.26 13.45 -5.98
CA PHE A 62 12.84 13.56 -6.34
C PHE A 62 12.17 12.21 -6.54
N SER A 63 12.89 11.23 -7.08
CA SER A 63 12.37 9.86 -7.23
C SER A 63 12.11 9.18 -5.88
N LEU A 64 12.91 9.49 -4.85
CA LEU A 64 12.66 9.04 -3.47
C LEU A 64 11.50 9.79 -2.84
N LEU A 65 11.42 11.11 -3.04
CA LEU A 65 10.30 11.94 -2.58
C LEU A 65 8.96 11.42 -3.12
N ALA A 66 8.89 11.11 -4.42
CA ALA A 66 7.69 10.55 -5.03
C ALA A 66 7.22 9.22 -4.39
N LYS A 67 8.14 8.43 -3.82
CA LYS A 67 7.81 7.17 -3.12
C LYS A 67 7.30 7.37 -1.69
N ILE A 68 7.70 8.45 -1.03
CA ILE A 68 7.21 8.78 0.33
C ILE A 68 5.93 9.63 0.30
N LEU A 69 5.60 10.23 -0.85
CA LEU A 69 4.32 10.88 -1.03
C LEU A 69 3.19 9.83 -0.99
N PRO A 70 2.13 10.06 -0.19
CA PRO A 70 0.96 9.19 -0.19
C PRO A 70 0.31 9.16 -1.58
N LEU A 71 0.36 8.01 -2.26
CA LEU A 71 -0.25 7.82 -3.59
C LEU A 71 -1.77 7.61 -3.52
N GLN A 72 -2.33 7.45 -2.32
CA GLN A 72 -3.74 7.15 -2.10
C GLN A 72 -4.30 8.12 -1.07
N VAL A 73 -5.48 8.67 -1.34
CA VAL A 73 -6.33 9.31 -0.34
C VAL A 73 -6.69 8.20 0.66
N THR A 74 -5.86 7.99 1.67
CA THR A 74 -6.22 7.18 2.82
C THR A 74 -7.40 7.85 3.51
N GLY A 75 -8.46 7.11 3.78
CA GLY A 75 -9.49 7.58 4.70
C GLY A 75 -8.87 7.87 6.07
N GLU A 76 -9.58 8.63 6.90
CA GLU A 76 -9.19 8.89 8.28
C GLU A 76 -8.64 7.59 8.93
N ASP A 77 -7.44 7.69 9.51
CA ASP A 77 -6.67 6.59 10.13
C ASP A 77 -6.04 5.53 9.21
N GLY A 78 -5.80 5.84 7.93
CA GLY A 78 -5.13 4.88 7.03
C GLY A 78 -6.03 3.74 6.56
N SER A 79 -7.33 3.87 6.82
CA SER A 79 -8.34 2.90 6.43
C SER A 79 -8.74 3.07 4.96
N ASN A 80 -9.20 1.99 4.33
CA ASN A 80 -9.66 2.01 2.93
C ASN A 80 -10.78 3.05 2.76
N VAL A 81 -10.76 3.81 1.66
CA VAL A 81 -11.78 4.84 1.37
C VAL A 81 -13.17 4.20 1.42
N LYS A 82 -13.98 4.61 2.40
CA LYS A 82 -15.37 4.15 2.53
C LYS A 82 -16.24 4.90 1.52
N THR A 83 -16.31 4.39 0.30
CA THR A 83 -17.23 4.91 -0.71
C THR A 83 -18.65 4.49 -0.33
N VAL A 84 -19.46 5.42 0.21
CA VAL A 84 -20.88 5.16 0.49
C VAL A 84 -21.64 5.25 -0.83
N SER A 85 -21.94 4.12 -1.46
CA SER A 85 -22.81 4.07 -2.64
C SER A 85 -24.27 4.05 -2.19
N ARG A 86 -24.91 5.22 -2.13
CA ARG A 86 -26.36 5.32 -1.89
C ARG A 86 -27.10 5.07 -3.20
N VAL A 87 -27.79 3.94 -3.29
CA VAL A 87 -28.70 3.61 -4.39
C VAL A 87 -30.12 3.94 -3.93
N GLU A 88 -30.79 4.87 -4.60
CA GLU A 88 -32.18 5.22 -4.34
C GLU A 88 -33.06 4.66 -5.46
N ILE A 89 -33.95 3.73 -5.11
CA ILE A 89 -34.86 3.09 -6.06
C ILE A 89 -36.15 3.89 -6.04
N VAL A 90 -36.44 4.60 -7.14
CA VAL A 90 -37.71 5.32 -7.32
C VAL A 90 -38.63 4.47 -8.17
N PRO A 91 -39.85 4.12 -7.68
CA PRO A 91 -40.83 3.43 -8.50
C PRO A 91 -41.34 4.38 -9.59
N VAL A 92 -41.24 3.95 -10.85
CA VAL A 92 -41.90 4.64 -11.96
C VAL A 92 -43.39 4.32 -11.88
N VAL A 93 -44.16 5.30 -11.42
CA VAL A 93 -45.63 5.21 -11.45
C VAL A 93 -46.07 5.56 -12.87
N SER A 94 -46.49 4.54 -13.63
CA SER A 94 -47.17 4.76 -14.90
C SER A 94 -48.51 5.44 -14.62
N LYS A 95 -48.67 6.69 -15.07
CA LYS A 95 -49.99 7.30 -15.21
C LYS A 95 -50.71 6.55 -16.33
N ASP A 96 -51.58 5.61 -15.99
CA ASP A 96 -52.72 5.23 -16.83
C ASP A 96 -53.69 4.38 -16.00
N THR A 97 -54.81 5.00 -15.60
CA THR A 97 -56.19 4.55 -15.86
C THR A 97 -57.13 5.31 -14.93
N VAL A 98 -57.88 6.26 -15.50
CA VAL A 98 -59.05 6.87 -14.87
C VAL A 98 -60.17 5.82 -14.90
N PRO A 99 -60.76 5.39 -13.78
CA PRO A 99 -61.99 4.63 -13.83
C PRO A 99 -63.13 5.62 -14.09
N GLU A 100 -63.76 5.51 -15.26
CA GLU A 100 -65.02 6.18 -15.53
C GLU A 100 -66.07 5.78 -14.49
N ASP A 101 -66.63 6.82 -13.87
CA ASP A 101 -67.70 6.80 -12.91
C ASP A 101 -68.98 6.22 -13.55
N ARG A 102 -69.44 5.05 -13.05
CA ARG A 102 -70.77 4.54 -13.39
C ARG A 102 -71.82 5.29 -12.55
N GLY A 103 -72.25 6.43 -13.09
CA GLY A 103 -73.44 7.15 -12.65
C GLY A 103 -74.73 6.35 -12.95
N SER A 104 -75.68 6.50 -12.02
CA SER A 104 -76.96 5.78 -11.88
C SER A 104 -77.97 5.96 -13.00
#